data_AF-R7UXN2-F1
#
_entry.id   AF-R7UXN2-F1
#
_cell.length_a   1.000
_cell.length_b   1.000
_cell.length_c   1.000
_cell.angle_alpha   90.00
_cell.angle_beta   90.00
_cell.angle_gamma   90.00
#
_symmetry.space_group_name_H-M   'P 1'
#
loop_
_entity.id
_entity.type
_entity.pdbx_description
1 polymer ?
#
loop_
_entity_poly.entity_id
_entity_poly.type
_entity_poly.pdbx_seq_one_letter_code
_entity_poly.pdbx_strand_id
1 'polypeptide(L)'
;MTPKQMEIAGVAFFWFLSGSMVISALWIMLPHLTKNTDSCTTKVCMVVSVAFVYAQSIMNWYLCSRKTPSKALSTTEGDDHVGWTYCALCMLQAPPRSYHCRICNLCVLKREHHCYFTASCIGFFNQRYFIILVFYLSLGCGYFMSLVLQYYISTGAPWSAFVLPIASYQYLSNMLPTGTFLLLVQFNIVAMIGSVCMAYFAWQMVVVYRGQTSYEATRGITRYRADPTANFTSVFGAWWLLNFLFPTSFAQEGDGSHWKTAKNIKGN
;
A
#
# COMPACT_ATOMS: atom_id res chain seq x y z
N MET A 1 2.87 9.10 23.30
CA MET A 1 2.18 7.95 22.68
C MET A 1 3.21 6.86 22.41
N THR A 2 3.00 5.63 22.87
CA THR A 2 3.94 4.51 22.66
C THR A 2 3.87 4.00 21.21
N PRO A 3 4.89 3.28 20.69
CA PRO A 3 4.83 2.69 19.35
C PRO A 3 3.59 1.83 19.13
N LYS A 4 3.22 1.01 20.12
CA LYS A 4 2.01 0.18 20.09
C LYS A 4 0.72 1.01 20.01
N GLN A 5 0.65 2.14 20.71
CA GLN A 5 -0.50 3.05 20.60
C GLN A 5 -0.61 3.63 19.18
N MET A 6 0.51 4.01 18.56
CA MET A 6 0.53 4.53 17.19
C MET A 6 0.10 3.46 16.17
N GLU A 7 0.52 2.21 16.35
CA GLU A 7 0.06 1.08 15.52
C GLU A 7 -1.45 0.89 15.63
N ILE A 8 -2.00 0.86 16.85
CA ILE A 8 -3.45 0.73 17.07
C ILE A 8 -4.20 1.88 16.40
N ALA A 9 -3.74 3.12 16.59
CA ALA A 9 -4.35 4.29 15.98
C ALA A 9 -4.28 4.25 14.45
N GLY A 10 -3.15 3.84 13.88
CA GLY A 10 -2.95 3.72 12.43
C GLY A 10 -3.87 2.66 11.82
N VAL A 11 -3.96 1.49 12.43
CA VAL A 11 -4.86 0.40 11.99
C VAL A 11 -6.33 0.81 12.13
N ALA A 12 -6.71 1.44 13.24
CA ALA A 12 -8.07 1.93 13.45
C ALA A 12 -8.46 2.98 12.40
N PHE A 13 -7.58 3.94 12.12
CA PHE A 13 -7.79 4.96 11.09
C PHE A 13 -7.93 4.34 9.70
N PHE A 14 -7.07 3.38 9.35
CA PHE A 14 -7.12 2.68 8.07
C PHE A 14 -8.49 2.01 7.84
N TRP A 15 -8.99 1.27 8.83
CA TRP A 15 -10.26 0.54 8.71
C TRP A 15 -11.48 1.46 8.78
N PHE A 16 -11.41 2.51 9.60
CA PHE A 16 -12.46 3.53 9.66
C PHE A 16 -12.60 4.25 8.31
N LEU A 17 -11.50 4.74 7.73
CA LEU A 17 -11.54 5.46 6.46
C LEU A 17 -12.01 4.54 5.31
N SER A 18 -11.41 3.36 5.16
CA SER A 18 -11.77 2.43 4.09
C SER A 18 -13.22 1.92 4.22
N GLY A 19 -13.66 1.60 5.44
CA GLY A 19 -15.05 1.19 5.71
C GLY A 19 -16.05 2.30 5.41
N SER A 20 -15.77 3.52 5.86
CA SER A 20 -16.64 4.68 5.57
C SER A 20 -16.73 4.98 4.08
N MET A 21 -15.66 4.77 3.29
CA MET A 21 -15.71 4.95 1.83
C MET A 21 -16.68 3.96 1.18
N VAL A 22 -16.62 2.68 1.57
CA VAL A 22 -17.52 1.64 1.06
C VAL A 22 -18.96 1.91 1.44
N ILE A 23 -19.19 2.35 2.69
CA ILE A 23 -20.53 2.71 3.17
C ILE A 23 -21.11 3.87 2.34
N SER A 24 -20.36 4.96 2.21
CA SER A 24 -20.79 6.11 1.41
C SER A 24 -21.02 5.74 -0.06
N ALA A 25 -20.20 4.86 -0.64
CA ALA A 25 -20.38 4.40 -2.02
C ALA A 25 -21.67 3.58 -2.19
N LEU A 26 -21.86 2.54 -1.39
CA LEU A 26 -22.95 1.57 -1.57
C LEU A 26 -24.31 2.10 -1.11
N TRP A 27 -24.38 2.93 -0.06
CA TRP A 27 -25.64 3.38 0.53
C TRP A 27 -26.04 4.82 0.21
N ILE A 28 -25.12 5.64 -0.32
CA ILE A 28 -25.42 7.04 -0.65
C ILE A 28 -25.28 7.27 -2.16
N MET A 29 -24.09 7.02 -2.71
CA MET A 29 -23.79 7.43 -4.09
C MET A 29 -24.40 6.50 -5.14
N LEU A 30 -24.18 5.19 -5.05
CA LEU A 30 -24.67 4.24 -6.05
C LEU A 30 -26.21 4.20 -6.15
N PRO A 31 -26.99 4.20 -5.05
CA PRO A 31 -28.45 4.22 -5.15
C PRO A 31 -28.97 5.48 -5.87
N HIS A 32 -28.33 6.63 -5.62
CA HIS A 32 -28.68 7.88 -6.30
C HIS A 32 -28.31 7.87 -7.78
N LEU A 33 -27.06 7.51 -8.10
CA LEU A 33 -26.53 7.50 -9.46
C LEU A 33 -27.24 6.48 -10.37
N THR A 34 -27.71 5.37 -9.81
CA THR A 34 -28.34 4.30 -10.59
C THR A 34 -29.87 4.37 -10.61
N LYS A 35 -30.48 5.36 -9.96
CA LYS A 35 -31.94 5.50 -9.83
C LYS A 35 -32.66 5.44 -11.19
N ASN A 36 -32.11 6.13 -12.19
CA ASN A 36 -32.69 6.23 -13.54
C ASN A 36 -32.01 5.30 -14.57
N THR A 37 -31.18 4.36 -14.11
CA THR A 37 -30.52 3.39 -14.99
C THR A 37 -31.32 2.10 -15.07
N ASP A 38 -31.86 1.79 -16.25
CA ASP A 38 -32.62 0.56 -16.50
C ASP A 38 -31.72 -0.69 -16.63
N SER A 39 -30.44 -0.49 -16.93
CA SER A 39 -29.46 -1.58 -17.04
C SER A 39 -29.13 -2.17 -15.66
N CYS A 40 -29.71 -3.34 -15.37
CA CYS A 40 -29.34 -4.18 -14.22
C CYS A 40 -27.84 -4.49 -14.22
N THR A 41 -27.27 -4.75 -15.40
CA THR A 41 -25.84 -5.02 -15.59
C THR A 41 -24.97 -3.90 -15.03
N THR A 42 -25.29 -2.63 -15.32
CA THR A 42 -24.51 -1.48 -14.84
C THR A 42 -24.54 -1.38 -13.32
N LYS A 43 -25.71 -1.56 -12.70
CA LYS A 43 -25.88 -1.58 -11.24
C LYS A 43 -25.03 -2.66 -10.59
N VAL A 44 -25.12 -3.89 -11.10
CA VAL A 44 -24.35 -5.03 -10.60
C VAL A 44 -22.85 -4.78 -10.78
N CYS A 45 -22.40 -4.30 -11.94
CA CYS A 45 -20.99 -4.01 -12.19
C CYS A 45 -20.42 -2.96 -11.23
N MET A 46 -21.17 -1.89 -10.91
CA MET A 46 -20.72 -0.86 -9.96
C MET A 46 -20.59 -1.39 -8.53
N VAL A 47 -21.54 -2.21 -8.08
CA VAL A 47 -21.49 -2.83 -6.74
C VAL A 47 -20.35 -3.84 -6.65
N VAL A 48 -20.23 -4.70 -7.67
CA VAL A 48 -19.17 -5.72 -7.74
C VAL A 48 -17.79 -5.07 -7.78
N SER A 49 -17.62 -3.94 -8.48
CA SER A 49 -16.33 -3.25 -8.53
C SER A 49 -15.93 -2.65 -7.17
N VAL A 50 -16.87 -2.04 -6.43
CA VAL A 50 -16.62 -1.58 -5.04
C VAL A 50 -16.21 -2.76 -4.16
N ALA A 51 -16.99 -3.85 -4.21
CA ALA A 51 -16.74 -5.04 -3.39
C ALA A 51 -15.39 -5.69 -3.73
N PHE A 52 -15.04 -5.78 -5.02
CA PHE A 52 -13.79 -6.35 -5.49
C PHE A 52 -12.58 -5.54 -4.99
N VAL A 53 -12.58 -4.22 -5.18
CA VAL A 53 -11.48 -3.35 -4.73
C VAL A 53 -11.31 -3.41 -3.20
N TYR A 54 -12.42 -3.45 -2.46
CA TYR A 54 -12.37 -3.55 -1.01
C TYR A 54 -11.86 -4.92 -0.55
N ALA A 55 -12.32 -6.01 -1.16
CA ALA A 55 -11.85 -7.37 -0.87
C ALA A 55 -10.34 -7.51 -1.12
N GLN A 56 -9.83 -6.92 -2.21
CA GLN A 56 -8.39 -6.92 -2.52
C GLN A 56 -7.59 -6.12 -1.50
N SER A 57 -8.13 -4.99 -1.03
CA SER A 57 -7.52 -4.20 0.03
C SER A 57 -7.44 -4.99 1.34
N ILE A 58 -8.53 -5.69 1.72
CA ILE A 58 -8.56 -6.54 2.92
C ILE A 58 -7.55 -7.67 2.83
N MET A 59 -7.57 -8.42 1.72
CA MET A 59 -6.73 -9.60 1.56
C MET A 59 -5.24 -9.24 1.58
N ASN A 60 -4.83 -8.21 0.84
CA ASN A 60 -3.44 -7.79 0.81
C ASN A 60 -2.99 -7.14 2.13
N TRP A 61 -3.88 -6.42 2.83
CA TRP A 61 -3.60 -5.96 4.19
C TRP A 61 -3.35 -7.14 5.13
N TYR A 62 -4.22 -8.15 5.11
CA TYR A 62 -4.08 -9.34 5.96
C TYR A 62 -2.78 -10.09 5.68
N LEU A 63 -2.49 -10.37 4.40
CA LEU A 63 -1.28 -11.09 3.99
C LEU A 63 -0.01 -10.31 4.32
N CYS A 64 -0.05 -8.97 4.19
CA CYS A 64 1.07 -8.12 4.53
C CYS A 64 1.37 -8.12 6.04
N SER A 65 0.33 -8.01 6.87
CA SER A 65 0.44 -7.90 8.33
C SER A 65 0.79 -9.21 9.03
N ARG A 66 0.45 -10.37 8.44
CA ARG A 66 0.68 -11.69 9.05
C ARG A 66 2.04 -12.31 8.74
N LYS A 67 2.69 -11.89 7.65
CA LYS A 67 3.97 -12.47 7.23
C LYS A 67 5.09 -11.98 8.13
N THR A 68 5.90 -12.93 8.63
CA THR A 68 7.06 -12.62 9.46
C THR A 68 8.07 -11.81 8.64
N PRO A 69 8.49 -10.62 9.09
CA PRO A 69 9.42 -9.76 8.36
C PRO A 69 10.87 -10.28 8.38
N SER A 70 11.13 -11.33 9.16
CA SER A 70 12.46 -11.91 9.39
C SER A 70 12.42 -13.42 9.37
N LYS A 71 13.57 -14.03 9.05
CA LYS A 71 13.86 -15.44 9.37
C LYS A 71 14.69 -15.47 10.65
N ALA A 72 14.56 -16.52 11.46
CA ALA A 72 15.52 -16.78 12.53
C ALA A 72 16.90 -17.00 11.87
N LEU A 73 17.80 -16.05 12.06
CA LEU A 73 19.16 -16.09 11.50
C LEU A 73 20.04 -16.85 12.49
N SER A 74 20.10 -18.18 12.38
CA SER A 74 21.16 -18.97 13.00
C SER A 74 22.39 -18.88 12.09
N THR A 75 23.45 -18.24 12.56
CA THR A 75 24.75 -18.24 11.89
C THR A 75 25.30 -19.66 11.86
N THR A 76 25.46 -20.24 10.66
CA THR A 76 26.39 -21.36 10.48
C THR A 76 27.78 -20.77 10.32
N GLU A 77 28.69 -21.11 11.23
CA GLU A 77 30.10 -20.73 11.15
C GLU A 77 30.69 -21.25 9.82
N GLY A 78 31.34 -20.38 9.03
CA GLY A 78 32.25 -20.81 7.98
C GLY A 78 32.08 -20.25 6.56
N ASP A 79 31.09 -19.41 6.26
CA ASP A 79 30.99 -18.76 4.94
C ASP A 79 31.55 -17.33 4.99
N ASP A 80 32.40 -16.96 4.04
CA ASP A 80 32.85 -15.58 3.82
C ASP A 80 31.66 -14.72 3.37
N HIS A 81 30.90 -14.24 4.34
CA HIS A 81 29.65 -13.53 4.18
C HIS A 81 29.86 -12.08 3.71
N VAL A 82 30.40 -11.90 2.50
CA VAL A 82 30.67 -10.58 1.91
C VAL A 82 29.40 -9.73 1.87
N GLY A 83 29.42 -8.61 2.61
CA GLY A 83 28.33 -7.63 2.66
C GLY A 83 27.33 -7.82 3.80
N TRP A 84 27.53 -8.80 4.67
CA TRP A 84 26.80 -8.90 5.93
C TRP A 84 27.29 -7.84 6.91
N THR A 85 26.41 -7.45 7.85
CA THR A 85 26.68 -6.38 8.82
C THR A 85 26.26 -6.82 10.21
N TYR A 86 27.10 -6.58 11.20
CA TYR A 86 26.77 -6.92 12.59
C TYR A 86 25.73 -5.94 13.16
N CYS A 87 24.63 -6.47 13.69
CA CYS A 87 23.64 -5.69 14.42
C CYS A 87 23.90 -5.78 15.92
N ALA A 88 24.40 -4.70 16.53
CA ALA A 88 24.66 -4.66 17.97
C ALA A 88 23.38 -4.79 18.84
N LEU A 89 22.21 -4.39 18.33
CA LEU A 89 20.95 -4.50 19.08
C LEU A 89 20.40 -5.93 19.11
N CYS A 90 20.59 -6.69 18.03
CA CYS A 90 20.15 -8.07 17.94
C CYS A 90 21.26 -9.09 18.25
N MET A 91 22.50 -8.63 18.41
CA MET A 91 23.69 -9.46 18.61
C MET A 91 23.85 -10.56 17.56
N LEU A 92 23.61 -10.23 16.29
CA LEU A 92 23.67 -11.16 15.16
C LEU A 92 24.29 -10.54 13.92
N GLN A 93 24.80 -11.39 13.02
CA GLN A 93 25.19 -11.00 11.67
C GLN A 93 23.95 -10.86 10.80
N ALA A 94 23.64 -9.63 10.38
CA ALA A 94 22.51 -9.32 9.53
C ALA A 94 22.91 -9.46 8.05
N PRO A 95 22.13 -10.20 7.25
CA PRO A 95 22.38 -10.35 5.82
C PRO A 95 22.35 -9.00 5.09
N PRO A 96 22.92 -8.92 3.87
CA PRO A 96 22.91 -7.70 3.09
C PRO A 96 21.48 -7.21 2.88
N ARG A 97 21.31 -5.89 2.81
CA ARG A 97 20.01 -5.20 2.66
C ARG A 97 19.06 -5.36 3.87
N SER A 98 19.50 -6.01 4.94
CA SER A 98 18.74 -6.13 6.18
C SER A 98 19.04 -4.97 7.12
N TYR A 99 18.02 -4.48 7.81
CA TYR A 99 18.18 -3.38 8.77
C TYR A 99 17.33 -3.60 10.01
N HIS A 100 17.86 -3.20 11.18
CA HIS A 100 17.14 -3.28 12.44
C HIS A 100 15.96 -2.30 12.49
N CYS A 101 14.77 -2.79 12.80
CA CYS A 101 13.62 -1.96 13.11
C CYS A 101 13.48 -1.83 14.63
N ARG A 102 13.63 -0.60 15.16
CA ARG A 102 13.48 -0.33 16.60
C ARG A 102 12.06 -0.56 17.14
N ILE A 103 11.05 -0.49 16.26
CA ILE A 103 9.64 -0.69 16.64
C ILE A 103 9.36 -2.18 16.80
N CYS A 104 9.78 -3.00 15.82
CA CYS A 104 9.62 -4.45 15.87
C CYS A 104 10.69 -5.14 16.74
N ASN A 105 11.76 -4.43 17.10
CA ASN A 105 12.94 -4.91 17.83
C ASN A 105 13.62 -6.14 17.18
N LEU A 106 13.78 -6.11 15.86
CA LEU A 106 14.37 -7.20 15.06
C LEU A 106 14.98 -6.69 13.76
N CYS A 107 15.94 -7.44 13.21
CA CYS A 107 16.50 -7.22 11.87
C CYS A 107 15.56 -7.76 10.79
N VAL A 108 15.10 -6.89 9.90
CA VAL A 108 14.16 -7.23 8.82
C VAL A 108 14.92 -7.46 7.52
N LEU A 109 14.65 -8.57 6.82
CA LEU A 109 15.28 -8.88 5.53
C LEU A 109 14.78 -7.91 4.45
N LYS A 110 15.69 -7.38 3.62
CA LYS A 110 15.39 -6.39 2.57
C LYS A 110 14.43 -5.30 3.08
N ARG A 111 14.77 -4.69 4.23
CA ARG A 111 13.85 -3.79 4.95
C ARG A 111 13.53 -2.55 4.10
N GLU A 112 12.24 -2.31 3.88
CA GLU A 112 11.75 -1.04 3.35
C GLU A 112 11.47 -0.07 4.49
N HIS A 113 10.44 -0.35 5.29
CA HIS A 113 10.00 0.53 6.37
C HIS A 113 9.14 -0.22 7.39
N HIS A 114 8.80 0.43 8.49
CA HIS A 114 7.75 -0.03 9.39
C HIS A 114 6.47 0.72 9.05
N CYS A 115 5.38 0.00 8.78
CA CYS A 115 4.12 0.59 8.36
C CYS A 115 3.10 0.54 9.50
N TYR A 116 2.80 1.70 10.08
CA TYR A 116 1.81 1.83 11.16
C TYR A 116 0.39 1.42 10.73
N PHE A 117 0.06 1.52 9.44
CA PHE A 117 -1.26 1.13 8.93
C PHE A 117 -1.44 -0.40 8.82
N THR A 118 -0.35 -1.17 8.79
CA THR A 118 -0.38 -2.64 8.81
C THR A 118 0.10 -3.22 10.14
N ALA A 119 0.55 -2.36 11.07
CA ALA A 119 1.22 -2.75 12.32
C ALA A 119 2.34 -3.80 12.08
N SER A 120 3.06 -3.66 10.97
CA SER A 120 4.08 -4.63 10.57
C SER A 120 5.23 -3.96 9.82
N CYS A 121 6.39 -4.62 9.84
CA CYS A 121 7.52 -4.21 9.01
C CYS A 121 7.37 -4.74 7.59
N ILE A 122 7.62 -3.88 6.61
CA ILE A 122 7.64 -4.23 5.19
C ILE A 122 9.08 -4.61 4.80
N GLY A 123 9.24 -5.81 4.26
CA GLY A 123 10.50 -6.38 3.83
C GLY A 123 10.31 -7.49 2.82
N PHE A 124 11.30 -8.37 2.71
CA PHE A 124 11.39 -9.38 1.66
C PHE A 124 10.12 -10.23 1.48
N PHE A 125 9.55 -10.76 2.57
CA PHE A 125 8.43 -11.72 2.50
C PHE A 125 7.05 -11.10 2.28
N ASN A 126 6.89 -9.78 2.45
CA ASN A 126 5.60 -9.11 2.39
C ASN A 126 5.56 -7.86 1.50
N GLN A 127 6.68 -7.46 0.90
CA GLN A 127 6.77 -6.30 0.01
C GLN A 127 5.73 -6.36 -1.12
N ARG A 128 5.53 -7.52 -1.76
CA ARG A 128 4.56 -7.65 -2.86
C ARG A 128 3.13 -7.32 -2.42
N TYR A 129 2.70 -7.85 -1.27
CA TYR A 129 1.36 -7.63 -0.74
C TYR A 129 1.17 -6.18 -0.37
N PHE A 130 2.24 -5.55 0.15
CA PHE A 130 2.22 -4.13 0.42
C PHE A 130 2.06 -3.29 -0.85
N ILE A 131 2.81 -3.58 -1.92
CA ILE A 131 2.70 -2.84 -3.18
C ILE A 131 1.30 -2.99 -3.79
N ILE A 132 0.74 -4.21 -3.77
CA ILE A 132 -0.61 -4.48 -4.28
C ILE A 132 -1.67 -3.81 -3.40
N LEU A 133 -1.50 -3.81 -2.07
CA LEU A 133 -2.35 -3.07 -1.15
C LEU A 133 -2.37 -1.58 -1.53
N VAL A 134 -1.21 -0.94 -1.69
CA VAL A 134 -1.15 0.49 -2.04
C VAL A 134 -1.77 0.75 -3.42
N PHE A 135 -1.58 -0.15 -4.39
CA PHE A 135 -2.26 -0.07 -5.69
C PHE A 135 -3.79 -0.05 -5.55
N TYR A 136 -4.36 -1.00 -4.80
CA TYR A 136 -5.81 -1.09 -4.60
C TYR A 136 -6.35 0.05 -3.74
N LEU A 137 -5.58 0.58 -2.79
CA LEU A 137 -5.94 1.80 -2.07
C LEU A 137 -6.00 3.00 -3.00
N SER A 138 -5.00 3.17 -3.88
CA SER A 138 -5.01 4.23 -4.90
C SER A 138 -6.19 4.11 -5.86
N LEU A 139 -6.46 2.89 -6.35
CA LEU A 139 -7.60 2.61 -7.22
C LEU A 139 -8.94 2.88 -6.52
N GLY A 140 -9.09 2.42 -5.27
CA GLY A 140 -10.28 2.65 -4.45
C GLY A 140 -10.52 4.13 -4.15
N CYS A 141 -9.46 4.88 -3.85
CA CYS A 141 -9.55 6.33 -3.67
C CYS A 141 -9.98 7.01 -4.98
N GLY A 142 -9.35 6.68 -6.11
CA GLY A 142 -9.73 7.24 -7.42
C GLY A 142 -11.17 6.92 -7.80
N TYR A 143 -11.61 5.68 -7.57
CA TYR A 143 -12.99 5.27 -7.85
C TYR A 143 -13.99 6.00 -6.95
N PHE A 144 -13.73 6.08 -5.64
CA PHE A 144 -14.55 6.84 -4.70
C PHE A 144 -14.68 8.31 -5.12
N MET A 145 -13.57 8.95 -5.46
CA MET A 145 -13.54 10.34 -5.94
C MET A 145 -14.40 10.53 -7.19
N SER A 146 -14.35 9.57 -8.13
CA SER A 146 -15.18 9.60 -9.33
C SER A 146 -16.68 9.47 -9.02
N LEU A 147 -17.06 8.68 -8.01
CA LEU A 147 -18.45 8.53 -7.57
C LEU A 147 -18.97 9.80 -6.89
N VAL A 148 -18.16 10.41 -6.01
CA VAL A 148 -18.52 11.69 -5.36
C VAL A 148 -18.70 12.76 -6.41
N LEU A 149 -17.81 12.83 -7.39
CA LEU A 149 -17.89 13.84 -8.45
C LEU A 149 -19.16 13.66 -9.30
N GLN A 150 -19.47 12.44 -9.74
CA GLN A 150 -20.70 12.15 -10.47
C GLN A 150 -21.94 12.49 -9.65
N TYR A 151 -21.94 12.13 -8.36
CA TYR A 151 -23.02 12.43 -7.43
C TYR A 151 -23.24 13.95 -7.35
N TYR A 152 -22.16 14.73 -7.17
CA TYR A 152 -22.21 16.19 -7.10
C TYR A 152 -22.65 16.86 -8.41
N ILE A 153 -22.17 16.40 -9.55
CA ILE A 153 -22.60 16.92 -10.86
C ILE A 153 -24.11 16.71 -11.03
N SER A 154 -24.62 15.55 -10.60
CA SER A 154 -26.06 15.24 -10.71
C SER A 154 -26.96 16.13 -9.84
N THR A 155 -26.42 16.79 -8.81
CA THR A 155 -27.19 17.72 -7.96
C THR A 155 -27.11 19.17 -8.43
N GLY A 156 -26.29 19.48 -9.44
CA GLY A 156 -26.08 20.84 -9.94
C GLY A 156 -25.28 21.73 -8.98
N ALA A 157 -24.59 21.15 -8.00
CA ALA A 157 -23.80 21.89 -7.04
C ALA A 157 -22.55 22.53 -7.70
N PRO A 158 -22.14 23.74 -7.27
CA PRO A 158 -20.98 24.41 -7.84
C PRO A 158 -19.67 23.72 -7.41
N TRP A 159 -18.66 23.75 -8.28
CA TRP A 159 -17.33 23.20 -8.01
C TRP A 159 -16.64 23.79 -6.78
N SER A 160 -16.98 25.02 -6.39
CA SER A 160 -16.47 25.67 -5.18
C SER A 160 -16.81 24.90 -3.91
N ALA A 161 -17.84 24.04 -3.91
CA ALA A 161 -18.19 23.19 -2.79
C ALA A 161 -17.09 22.16 -2.44
N PHE A 162 -16.19 21.80 -3.36
CA PHE A 162 -15.08 20.89 -3.07
C PHE A 162 -13.96 21.54 -2.25
N VAL A 163 -13.91 22.87 -2.20
CA VAL A 163 -12.93 23.62 -1.42
C VAL A 163 -13.36 23.59 0.05
N LEU A 164 -12.63 22.83 0.88
CA LEU A 164 -13.03 22.55 2.26
C LEU A 164 -13.33 23.83 3.11
N PRO A 165 -12.57 24.93 3.03
CA PRO A 165 -12.94 26.18 3.69
C PRO A 165 -14.31 26.74 3.25
N ILE A 166 -14.64 26.69 1.96
CA ILE A 166 -15.94 27.15 1.43
C ILE A 166 -17.05 26.23 1.93
N ALA A 167 -16.86 24.92 1.85
CA ALA A 167 -17.81 23.93 2.37
C ALA A 167 -18.07 24.12 3.87
N SER A 168 -17.02 24.40 4.65
CA SER A 168 -17.12 24.65 6.09
C SER A 168 -17.90 25.93 6.38
N TYR A 169 -17.64 27.01 5.64
CA TYR A 169 -18.43 28.24 5.75
C TYR A 169 -19.91 28.01 5.40
N GLN A 170 -20.19 27.31 4.31
CA GLN A 170 -21.57 26.99 3.90
C GLN A 170 -22.29 26.13 4.93
N TYR A 171 -21.60 25.15 5.53
CA TYR A 171 -22.14 24.34 6.61
C TYR A 171 -22.44 25.16 7.87
N LEU A 172 -21.50 25.98 8.34
CA LEU A 172 -21.67 26.85 9.51
C LEU A 172 -22.77 27.90 9.30
N SER A 173 -23.02 28.29 8.05
CA SER A 173 -24.10 29.22 7.69
C SER A 173 -25.46 28.53 7.48
N ASN A 174 -25.57 27.23 7.79
CA ASN A 174 -26.77 26.40 7.54
C ASN A 174 -27.21 26.33 6.07
N MET A 175 -26.30 26.57 5.12
CA MET A 175 -26.56 26.49 3.67
C MET A 175 -26.24 25.10 3.09
N LEU A 176 -25.60 24.22 3.86
CA LEU A 176 -25.17 22.90 3.42
C LEU A 176 -25.66 21.82 4.40
N PRO A 177 -26.38 20.78 3.93
CA PRO A 177 -26.79 19.67 4.78
C PRO A 177 -25.58 18.93 5.37
N THR A 178 -25.71 18.43 6.61
CA THR A 178 -24.62 17.73 7.32
C THR A 178 -24.06 16.55 6.52
N GLY A 179 -24.91 15.71 5.91
CA GLY A 179 -24.45 14.57 5.12
C GLY A 179 -23.58 14.97 3.93
N THR A 180 -23.97 16.04 3.25
CA THR A 180 -23.24 16.64 2.13
C THR A 180 -21.89 17.20 2.58
N PHE A 181 -21.86 17.91 3.72
CA PHE A 181 -20.60 18.39 4.32
C PHE A 181 -19.65 17.23 4.67
N LEU A 182 -20.15 16.17 5.31
CA LEU A 182 -19.34 15.01 5.66
C LEU A 182 -18.77 14.29 4.43
N LEU A 183 -19.53 14.18 3.34
CA LEU A 183 -19.03 13.64 2.07
C LEU A 183 -17.91 14.50 1.47
N LEU A 184 -17.98 15.82 1.58
CA LEU A 184 -16.91 16.72 1.11
C LEU A 184 -15.66 16.64 1.96
N VAL A 185 -15.81 16.53 3.28
CA VAL A 185 -14.69 16.26 4.19
C VAL A 185 -14.02 14.94 3.82
N GLN A 186 -14.83 13.89 3.63
CA GLN A 186 -14.35 12.57 3.21
C GLN A 186 -13.64 12.63 1.86
N PHE A 187 -14.20 13.33 0.87
CA PHE A 187 -13.59 13.58 -0.44
C PHE A 187 -12.20 14.22 -0.31
N ASN A 188 -12.07 15.29 0.49
CA ASN A 188 -10.78 15.96 0.66
C ASN A 188 -9.73 15.07 1.35
N ILE A 189 -10.14 14.32 2.38
CA ILE A 189 -9.26 13.35 3.06
C ILE A 189 -8.80 12.25 2.09
N VAL A 190 -9.74 11.69 1.31
CA VAL A 190 -9.46 10.65 0.32
C VAL A 190 -8.61 11.18 -0.83
N ALA A 191 -8.81 12.42 -1.27
CA ALA A 191 -7.99 13.07 -2.29
C ALA A 191 -6.52 13.17 -1.84
N MET A 192 -6.30 13.67 -0.63
CA MET A 192 -4.97 13.78 -0.05
C MET A 192 -4.32 12.41 0.10
N ILE A 193 -4.99 11.46 0.75
CA ILE A 193 -4.43 10.13 1.01
C ILE A 193 -4.23 9.35 -0.29
N GLY A 194 -5.20 9.38 -1.20
CA GLY A 194 -5.12 8.74 -2.50
C GLY A 194 -3.94 9.24 -3.33
N SER A 195 -3.66 10.54 -3.30
CA SER A 195 -2.49 11.12 -3.97
C SER A 195 -1.16 10.61 -3.37
N VAL A 196 -1.08 10.52 -2.03
CA VAL A 196 0.10 9.99 -1.33
C VAL A 196 0.29 8.50 -1.64
N CYS A 197 -0.79 7.71 -1.61
CA CYS A 197 -0.74 6.30 -2.00
C CYS A 197 -0.28 6.13 -3.45
N MET A 198 -0.78 6.94 -4.37
CA MET A 198 -0.39 6.87 -5.78
C MET A 198 1.08 7.22 -5.99
N ALA A 199 1.57 8.29 -5.35
CA ALA A 199 2.97 8.68 -5.39
C ALA A 199 3.87 7.60 -4.79
N TYR A 200 3.45 7.00 -3.67
CA TYR A 200 4.18 5.92 -3.02
C TYR A 200 4.21 4.65 -3.89
N PHE A 201 3.09 4.28 -4.52
CA PHE A 201 3.03 3.17 -5.45
C PHE A 201 3.98 3.39 -6.63
N ALA A 202 3.93 4.57 -7.26
CA ALA A 202 4.84 4.92 -8.36
C ALA A 202 6.31 4.84 -7.92
N TRP A 203 6.63 5.35 -6.73
CA TRP A 203 7.98 5.23 -6.16
C TRP A 203 8.41 3.77 -5.97
N GLN A 204 7.55 2.92 -5.43
CA GLN A 204 7.83 1.50 -5.28
C GLN A 204 8.09 0.82 -6.63
N MET A 205 7.30 1.14 -7.65
CA MET A 205 7.52 0.62 -9.00
C MET A 205 8.88 1.05 -9.57
N VAL A 206 9.32 2.29 -9.31
CA VAL A 206 10.63 2.79 -9.72
C VAL A 206 11.77 2.07 -9.02
N VAL A 207 11.71 1.87 -7.70
CA VAL A 207 12.79 1.18 -6.97
C VAL A 207 12.83 -0.30 -7.32
N VAL A 208 11.67 -0.95 -7.54
CA VAL A 208 11.61 -2.32 -8.05
C VAL A 208 12.21 -2.41 -9.44
N TYR A 209 11.84 -1.52 -10.37
CA TYR A 209 12.44 -1.48 -11.71
C TYR A 209 13.97 -1.37 -11.65
N ARG A 210 14.49 -0.56 -10.72
CA ARG A 210 15.93 -0.37 -10.51
C ARG A 210 16.60 -1.49 -9.71
N GLY A 211 15.88 -2.45 -9.15
CA GLY A 211 16.43 -3.51 -8.28
C GLY A 211 16.89 -3.02 -6.89
N GLN A 212 16.37 -1.88 -6.44
CA GLN A 212 16.79 -1.21 -5.21
C GLN A 212 15.70 -1.27 -4.12
N THR A 213 16.10 -1.09 -2.87
CA THR A 213 15.21 -0.64 -1.79
C THR A 213 15.07 0.88 -1.80
N SER A 214 14.05 1.43 -1.14
CA SER A 214 13.93 2.89 -0.97
C SER A 214 15.16 3.51 -0.30
N TYR A 215 15.74 2.81 0.68
CA TYR A 215 16.98 3.21 1.34
C TYR A 215 18.17 3.22 0.37
N GLU A 216 18.33 2.17 -0.42
CA GLU A 216 19.41 2.08 -1.40
C GLU A 216 19.31 3.16 -2.48
N ALA A 217 18.09 3.45 -2.96
CA ALA A 217 17.85 4.48 -3.95
C ALA A 217 18.22 5.88 -3.43
N THR A 218 17.84 6.22 -2.19
CA THR A 218 18.17 7.52 -1.57
C THR A 218 19.66 7.69 -1.25
N ARG A 219 20.40 6.58 -1.09
CA ARG A 219 21.84 6.57 -0.85
C ARG A 219 22.69 6.33 -2.11
N GLY A 220 22.07 6.19 -3.28
CA GLY A 220 22.79 5.92 -4.53
C GLY A 220 23.45 4.53 -4.59
N ILE A 221 23.00 3.56 -3.79
CA ILE A 221 23.60 2.22 -3.72
C ILE A 221 23.09 1.35 -4.87
N THR A 222 23.96 0.95 -5.80
CA THR A 222 23.59 0.23 -7.04
C THR A 222 24.08 -1.23 -7.10
N ARG A 223 24.54 -1.78 -5.97
CA ARG A 223 25.24 -3.08 -5.91
C ARG A 223 24.41 -4.29 -6.37
N TYR A 224 23.09 -4.26 -6.15
CA TYR A 224 22.17 -5.38 -6.37
C TYR A 224 21.25 -5.19 -7.60
N ARG A 225 21.55 -4.21 -8.47
CA ARG A 225 20.75 -4.02 -9.68
C ARG A 225 20.92 -5.22 -10.61
N ALA A 226 19.80 -5.80 -11.05
CA ALA A 226 19.76 -6.77 -12.13
C ALA A 226 18.93 -6.20 -13.31
N ASP A 227 18.67 -7.02 -14.32
CA ASP A 227 17.74 -6.66 -15.38
C ASP A 227 16.33 -6.39 -14.82
N PRO A 228 15.54 -5.48 -15.43
CA PRO A 228 14.22 -5.13 -14.92
C PRO A 228 13.29 -6.33 -14.70
N THR A 229 13.30 -7.30 -15.61
CA THR A 229 12.45 -8.49 -15.51
C THR A 229 12.80 -9.32 -14.28
N ALA A 230 14.09 -9.60 -14.03
CA ALA A 230 14.54 -10.28 -12.83
C ALA A 230 14.22 -9.49 -11.56
N ASN A 231 14.32 -8.16 -11.60
CA ASN A 231 13.95 -7.33 -10.45
C ASN A 231 12.46 -7.45 -10.12
N PHE A 232 11.58 -7.42 -11.12
CA PHE A 232 10.13 -7.62 -10.93
C PHE A 232 9.82 -9.04 -10.44
N THR A 233 10.38 -10.06 -11.08
CA THR A 233 10.21 -11.47 -10.66
C THR A 233 10.70 -11.68 -9.22
N SER A 234 11.77 -11.01 -8.80
CA SER A 234 12.28 -11.11 -7.42
C SER A 234 11.31 -10.58 -6.36
N VAL A 235 10.32 -9.77 -6.74
CA VAL A 235 9.32 -9.18 -5.85
C VAL A 235 7.98 -9.88 -6.02
N PHE A 236 7.50 -10.01 -7.25
CA PHE A 236 6.15 -10.47 -7.58
C PHE A 236 6.10 -11.93 -8.03
N GLY A 237 7.24 -12.59 -8.26
CA GLY A 237 7.32 -13.94 -8.84
C GLY A 237 7.11 -13.96 -10.36
N ALA A 238 7.24 -15.14 -10.96
CA ALA A 238 7.21 -15.34 -12.41
C ALA A 238 5.94 -14.80 -13.09
N TRP A 239 4.79 -14.93 -12.43
CA TRP A 239 3.48 -14.49 -12.93
C TRP A 239 3.09 -13.13 -12.37
N TRP A 240 4.01 -12.17 -12.44
CA TRP A 240 3.91 -10.91 -11.70
C TRP A 240 2.60 -10.14 -11.94
N LEU A 241 2.08 -10.13 -13.17
CA LEU A 241 0.80 -9.51 -13.54
C LEU A 241 -0.41 -10.14 -12.84
N LEU A 242 -0.41 -11.47 -12.64
CA LEU A 242 -1.54 -12.17 -12.03
C LEU A 242 -1.73 -11.79 -10.56
N ASN A 243 -0.67 -11.34 -9.87
CA ASN A 243 -0.79 -10.87 -8.48
C ASN A 243 -1.72 -9.67 -8.34
N PHE A 244 -1.89 -8.87 -9.40
CA PHE A 244 -2.81 -7.74 -9.37
C PHE A 244 -4.25 -8.20 -9.45
N LEU A 245 -4.56 -9.38 -9.97
CA LEU A 245 -5.93 -9.89 -10.08
C LEU A 245 -6.26 -10.91 -8.98
N PHE A 246 -5.30 -11.77 -8.65
CA PHE A 246 -5.44 -12.81 -7.65
C PHE A 246 -4.35 -12.65 -6.60
N PRO A 247 -4.71 -12.44 -5.31
CA PRO A 247 -3.75 -12.39 -4.22
C PRO A 247 -3.31 -13.83 -3.88
N THR A 248 -2.67 -14.50 -4.84
CA THR A 248 -2.17 -15.86 -4.66
C THR A 248 -0.90 -15.84 -3.80
N SER A 249 -0.75 -16.89 -2.99
CA SER A 249 0.45 -17.13 -2.22
C SER A 249 1.54 -17.77 -3.07
N PHE A 250 1.93 -17.16 -4.20
CA PHE A 250 3.09 -17.66 -4.96
C PHE A 250 4.30 -17.71 -4.02
N ALA A 251 5.15 -18.73 -4.10
CA ALA A 251 6.35 -18.74 -3.27
C ALA A 251 7.22 -17.52 -3.63
N GLN A 252 7.77 -16.83 -2.63
CA GLN A 252 8.78 -15.81 -2.90
C GLN A 252 10.04 -16.54 -3.36
N GLU A 253 10.60 -16.14 -4.51
CA GLU A 253 11.87 -16.69 -4.97
C GLU A 253 13.02 -16.11 -4.16
N GLY A 254 13.88 -16.98 -3.62
CA GLY A 254 15.01 -16.61 -2.77
C GLY A 254 14.70 -16.66 -1.27
N ASP A 255 15.75 -16.51 -0.46
CA ASP A 255 15.69 -16.61 0.99
C ASP A 255 15.70 -15.23 1.71
N GLY A 256 15.97 -14.16 0.96
CA GLY A 256 16.10 -12.79 1.46
C GLY A 256 17.46 -12.49 2.11
N SER A 257 18.34 -13.49 2.24
CA SER A 257 19.68 -13.37 2.82
C SER A 257 20.81 -13.37 1.78
N HIS A 258 20.62 -14.03 0.64
CA HIS A 258 21.62 -14.09 -0.43
C HIS A 258 21.21 -13.26 -1.64
N TRP A 259 22.08 -12.35 -2.07
CA TRP A 259 21.82 -11.42 -3.17
C TRP A 259 22.95 -11.44 -4.19
N LYS A 260 22.62 -11.66 -5.47
CA LYS A 260 23.59 -11.52 -6.57
C LYS A 260 24.04 -10.06 -6.68
N THR A 261 25.33 -9.84 -6.90
CA THR A 261 25.89 -8.49 -7.10
C THR A 261 26.24 -8.28 -8.56
N ALA A 262 26.16 -7.03 -9.04
CA ALA A 262 26.45 -6.68 -10.45
C ALA A 262 27.89 -7.06 -10.90
N LYS A 263 28.84 -7.27 -9.97
CA LYS A 263 30.20 -7.73 -10.27
C LYS A 263 30.26 -9.21 -10.69
N ASN A 264 29.27 -10.04 -10.30
CA ASN A 264 29.24 -11.48 -10.61
C ASN A 264 28.51 -11.82 -11.93
N ILE A 265 28.11 -10.82 -12.72
CA ILE A 265 27.42 -11.04 -14.03
C ILE A 265 28.42 -11.11 -15.19
N LYS A 266 29.66 -10.61 -15.02
CA LYS A 266 30.70 -10.60 -16.07
C LYS A 266 31.63 -11.82 -16.05
N GLY A 267 31.26 -12.90 -15.36
CA GLY A 267 32.11 -14.05 -15.08
C GLY A 267 31.68 -15.38 -15.70
N ASN A 268 30.70 -15.39 -16.62
CA ASN A 268 30.34 -16.55 -17.44
C ASN A 268 30.37 -16.18 -18.91
#